data_AF-A0A975HBW0-F1
#
_entry.id   AF-A0A975HBW0-F1
#
_cell.length_a   1.000
_cell.length_b   1.000
_cell.length_c   1.000
_cell.angle_alpha   90.00
_cell.angle_beta   90.00
_cell.angle_gamma   90.00
#
_symmetry.space_group_name_H-M   'P 1'
#
loop_
_entity.id
_entity.type
_entity.pdbx_description
1 polymer ?
#
loop_
_entity_poly.entity_id
_entity_poly.type
_entity_poly.pdbx_seq_one_letter_code
_entity_poly.pdbx_strand_id
1 'polypeptide(L)'
;MSEEKAPDVAAAVYDKTGREILVGDVLKVFHFTEARRKRHFMYKQVVDRIAIGRSRKANYLFVSHLAMKERGQKDDGYYLPLNGLVLADYEIVQGLEANWHDGRPRVSALRQHLMEKNDVQG
;
A
#
# COMPACT_ATOMS: atom_id res chain seq x y z
N MET A 1 9.24 2.97 27.70
CA MET A 1 7.94 3.08 27.01
C MET A 1 8.18 3.97 25.81
N SER A 2 8.38 3.40 24.63
CA SER A 2 8.55 4.16 23.39
C SER A 2 7.23 4.85 23.07
N GLU A 3 7.24 6.17 22.88
CA GLU A 3 6.11 6.88 22.30
C GLU A 3 5.71 6.19 21.00
N GLU A 4 4.50 5.63 20.98
CA GLU A 4 3.90 5.09 19.77
C GLU A 4 3.59 6.28 18.87
N LYS A 5 4.55 6.60 17.99
CA LYS A 5 4.44 7.70 17.05
C LYS A 5 3.17 7.51 16.23
N ALA A 6 2.29 8.51 16.23
CA ALA A 6 1.03 8.44 15.50
C ALA A 6 1.28 8.07 14.02
N PRO A 7 0.43 7.25 13.41
CA PRO A 7 0.62 6.81 12.02
C PRO A 7 0.59 8.02 11.09
N ASP A 8 1.64 8.15 10.26
CA ASP A 8 1.75 9.20 9.27
C ASP A 8 0.91 8.83 8.03
N VAL A 9 -0.37 9.19 8.08
CA VAL A 9 -1.35 8.89 7.03
C VAL A 9 -0.95 9.47 5.66
N ALA A 10 -0.18 10.57 5.64
CA ALA A 10 0.28 11.19 4.40
C ALA A 10 1.48 10.45 3.79
N ALA A 11 2.24 9.69 4.59
CA ALA A 11 3.43 8.94 4.17
C ALA A 11 3.17 7.42 3.99
N ALA A 12 1.92 7.04 3.72
CA ALA A 12 1.47 5.67 3.48
C ALA A 12 0.73 5.53 2.13
N VAL A 13 0.26 4.34 1.77
CA VAL A 13 -0.65 4.12 0.64
C VAL A 13 -1.59 2.97 0.95
N TYR A 14 -2.84 3.04 0.47
CA TYR A 14 -3.92 2.20 0.96
C TYR A 14 -4.62 1.42 -0.17
N ASP A 15 -5.08 0.20 0.12
CA ASP A 15 -5.90 -0.59 -0.80
C ASP A 15 -7.35 -0.06 -0.87
N LYS A 16 -8.18 -0.61 -1.77
CA LYS A 16 -9.58 -0.21 -1.96
C LYS A 16 -10.45 -0.30 -0.69
N THR A 17 -10.01 -1.05 0.30
CA THR A 17 -10.72 -1.22 1.58
C THR A 17 -10.22 -0.25 2.66
N GLY A 18 -9.18 0.52 2.36
CA GLY A 18 -8.55 1.51 3.23
C GLY A 18 -7.44 0.93 4.12
N ARG A 19 -7.00 -0.31 3.90
CA ARG A 19 -5.89 -0.92 4.65
C ARG A 19 -4.56 -0.45 4.07
N GLU A 20 -3.59 -0.14 4.93
CA GLU A 20 -2.25 0.23 4.48
C GLU A 20 -1.61 -0.93 3.72
N ILE A 21 -1.00 -0.63 2.58
CA ILE A 21 -0.21 -1.58 1.79
C ILE A 21 1.21 -1.57 2.33
N LEU A 22 1.71 -2.73 2.74
CA LEU A 22 3.00 -2.92 3.38
C LEU A 22 3.88 -3.92 2.62
N VAL A 23 5.18 -3.92 2.91
CA VAL A 23 6.12 -4.93 2.40
C VAL A 23 5.65 -6.32 2.83
N GLY A 24 5.67 -7.26 1.89
CA GLY A 24 5.22 -8.64 2.04
C GLY A 24 3.78 -8.89 1.63
N ASP A 25 2.95 -7.85 1.47
CA ASP A 25 1.57 -8.01 1.02
C ASP A 25 1.51 -8.51 -0.45
N VAL A 26 0.55 -9.40 -0.71
CA VAL A 26 0.15 -9.81 -2.06
C VAL A 26 -1.06 -9.00 -2.48
N LEU A 27 -0.94 -8.37 -3.65
CA LEU A 27 -1.92 -7.44 -4.21
C LEU A 27 -2.61 -8.07 -5.41
N LYS A 28 -3.94 -8.03 -5.41
CA LYS A 28 -4.76 -8.21 -6.61
C LYS A 28 -5.02 -6.84 -7.23
N VAL A 29 -4.47 -6.62 -8.41
CA VAL A 29 -4.49 -5.33 -9.10
C VAL A 29 -5.33 -5.45 -10.37
N PHE A 30 -6.35 -4.60 -10.53
CA PHE A 30 -7.12 -4.55 -11.77
C PHE A 30 -6.23 -4.08 -12.93
N HIS A 31 -6.32 -4.76 -14.07
CA HIS A 31 -5.50 -4.43 -15.24
C HIS A 31 -6.35 -3.90 -16.39
N PHE A 32 -7.38 -4.64 -16.79
CA PHE A 32 -8.32 -4.21 -17.84
C PHE A 32 -9.61 -5.03 -17.79
N THR A 33 -10.58 -4.61 -18.58
CA THR A 33 -11.82 -5.36 -18.82
C THR A 33 -11.81 -5.91 -20.23
N GLU A 34 -11.97 -7.22 -20.39
CA GLU A 34 -12.03 -7.91 -21.67
C GLU A 34 -13.47 -7.87 -22.24
N ALA A 35 -13.64 -8.45 -23.43
CA ALA A 35 -14.94 -8.81 -23.99
C ALA A 35 -15.86 -9.46 -22.94
N ARG A 36 -17.17 -9.23 -23.10
CA ARG A 36 -18.20 -9.70 -22.16
C ARG A 36 -18.04 -9.15 -20.73
N ARG A 37 -17.38 -8.00 -20.55
CA ARG A 37 -17.23 -7.29 -19.27
C ARG A 37 -16.45 -8.07 -18.21
N LYS A 38 -15.62 -9.03 -18.62
CA LYS A 38 -14.79 -9.81 -17.69
C LYS A 38 -13.64 -8.93 -17.21
N ARG A 39 -13.49 -8.77 -15.90
CA ARG A 39 -12.36 -8.03 -15.31
C ARG A 39 -11.15 -8.92 -15.16
N HIS A 40 -10.01 -8.45 -15.65
CA HIS A 40 -8.72 -9.13 -15.54
C HIS A 40 -7.88 -8.47 -14.45
N PHE A 41 -7.28 -9.31 -13.63
CA PHE A 41 -6.46 -8.90 -12.51
C PHE A 41 -5.08 -9.50 -12.66
N MET A 42 -4.07 -8.78 -12.20
CA MET A 42 -2.74 -9.32 -11.99
C MET A 42 -2.46 -9.43 -10.49
N TYR A 43 -1.77 -10.49 -10.11
CA TYR A 43 -1.23 -10.63 -8.77
C TYR A 43 0.19 -10.10 -8.74
N LYS A 44 0.50 -9.34 -7.69
CA LYS A 44 1.78 -8.67 -7.48
C LYS A 44 2.18 -8.83 -6.02
N GLN A 45 3.46 -8.69 -5.71
CA GLN A 45 3.93 -8.70 -4.32
C GLN A 45 4.72 -7.44 -4.02
N VAL A 46 4.44 -6.82 -2.89
CA VAL A 46 5.27 -5.75 -2.36
C VAL A 46 6.51 -6.38 -1.74
N VAL A 47 7.69 -6.08 -2.24
CA VAL A 47 8.92 -6.76 -1.80
C VAL A 47 9.92 -5.83 -1.12
N ASP A 48 9.72 -4.52 -1.21
CA ASP A 48 10.69 -3.56 -0.67
C ASP A 48 10.12 -2.16 -0.50
N ARG A 49 10.78 -1.35 0.34
CA ARG A 49 10.55 0.08 0.51
C ARG A 49 11.82 0.82 0.15
N ILE A 50 11.73 1.71 -0.83
CA ILE A 50 12.89 2.41 -1.40
C ILE A 50 12.70 3.92 -1.39
N ALA A 51 13.79 4.63 -1.12
CA ALA A 51 13.87 6.07 -1.28
C ALA A 51 14.47 6.42 -2.66
N ILE A 52 13.71 7.11 -3.50
CA ILE A 52 14.11 7.47 -4.87
C ILE A 52 14.34 8.99 -4.98
N GLY A 53 15.24 9.40 -5.86
CA GLY A 53 15.55 10.80 -6.18
C GLY A 53 16.79 11.33 -5.47
N ARG A 54 17.31 12.48 -5.94
CA ARG A 54 18.57 13.08 -5.45
C ARG A 54 18.59 13.32 -3.94
N SER A 55 17.44 13.67 -3.36
CA SER A 55 17.32 13.96 -1.94
C SER A 55 16.93 12.73 -1.09
N ARG A 56 16.61 11.58 -1.72
CA ARG A 56 16.04 10.39 -1.08
C ARG A 56 14.85 10.69 -0.15
N LYS A 57 14.10 11.76 -0.43
CA LYS A 57 12.93 12.14 0.38
C LYS A 57 11.63 11.45 -0.06
N ALA A 58 11.58 10.95 -1.29
CA ALA A 58 10.39 10.31 -1.82
C ALA A 58 10.44 8.80 -1.52
N ASN A 59 9.53 8.35 -0.66
CA ASN A 59 9.41 6.95 -0.28
C ASN A 59 8.41 6.24 -1.20
N TYR A 60 8.85 5.11 -1.73
CA TYR A 60 8.06 4.24 -2.59
C TYR A 60 8.07 2.82 -2.05
N LEU A 61 7.03 2.07 -2.39
CA LEU A 61 7.05 0.61 -2.34
C LEU A 61 7.44 0.08 -3.70
N PHE A 62 8.30 -0.94 -3.75
CA PHE A 62 8.53 -1.68 -4.98
C PHE A 62 7.61 -2.90 -5.03
N VAL A 63 6.85 -2.97 -6.12
CA VAL A 63 5.81 -3.97 -6.36
C VAL A 63 6.25 -4.87 -7.51
N SER A 64 6.67 -6.09 -7.17
CA SER A 64 7.15 -7.10 -8.13
C SER A 64 6.02 -7.67 -8.98
N HIS A 65 6.33 -7.98 -10.23
CA HIS A 65 5.43 -8.68 -11.14
C HIS A 65 5.28 -10.18 -10.87
N LEU A 66 5.89 -10.73 -9.81
CA LEU A 66 5.91 -12.17 -9.46
C LEU A 66 6.56 -13.06 -10.53
N ALA A 67 7.26 -12.46 -11.49
CA ALA A 67 7.92 -13.18 -12.59
C ALA A 67 9.29 -13.78 -12.21
N MET A 68 9.66 -13.78 -10.92
CA MET A 68 10.99 -14.19 -10.41
C MET A 68 12.17 -13.52 -11.13
N LYS A 69 11.94 -12.33 -11.68
CA LYS A 69 12.98 -11.53 -12.34
C LYS A 69 13.80 -10.80 -11.30
N GLU A 70 15.09 -10.66 -11.58
CA GLU A 70 15.97 -9.83 -10.76
C GLU A 70 15.58 -8.35 -10.90
N ARG A 71 15.81 -7.59 -9.83
CA ARG A 71 15.55 -6.16 -9.83
C ARG A 71 16.44 -5.45 -10.85
N GLY A 72 15.85 -4.54 -11.62
CA GLY A 72 16.51 -3.82 -12.71
C GLY A 72 16.36 -4.50 -14.08
N GLN A 73 15.80 -5.71 -14.14
CA GLN A 73 15.44 -6.34 -15.41
C GLN A 73 14.14 -5.75 -15.97
N LYS A 74 13.94 -5.86 -17.28
CA LYS A 74 12.72 -5.41 -17.94
C LYS A 74 11.49 -6.14 -17.37
N ASP A 75 10.46 -5.37 -17.02
CA ASP A 75 9.20 -5.85 -16.43
C ASP A 75 9.39 -6.61 -15.11
N ASP A 76 10.33 -6.17 -14.26
CA ASP A 76 10.56 -6.69 -12.91
C ASP A 76 9.47 -6.24 -11.92
N GLY A 77 8.97 -5.02 -12.07
CA GLY A 77 7.94 -4.44 -11.21
C GLY A 77 7.71 -2.95 -11.47
N TYR A 78 7.11 -2.28 -10.49
CA TYR A 78 6.87 -0.84 -10.51
C TYR A 78 6.95 -0.23 -9.11
N TYR A 79 7.01 1.10 -9.04
CA TYR A 79 7.10 1.85 -7.80
C TYR A 79 5.75 2.48 -7.45
N LEU A 80 5.28 2.24 -6.25
CA LEU A 80 4.04 2.81 -5.71
C LEU A 80 4.38 3.92 -4.71
N PRO A 81 3.95 5.17 -4.94
CA PRO A 81 4.29 6.29 -4.05
C PRO A 81 3.55 6.19 -2.71
N LEU A 82 4.23 6.55 -1.63
CA LEU A 82 3.62 6.70 -0.31
C LEU A 82 3.09 8.13 -0.13
N ASN A 83 1.85 8.38 -0.55
CA ASN A 83 1.25 9.71 -0.67
C ASN A 83 -0.16 9.84 -0.05
N GLY A 84 -0.56 8.89 0.78
CA GLY A 84 -1.82 8.84 1.51
C GLY A 84 -3.05 8.47 0.68
N LEU A 85 -2.88 8.08 -0.59
CA LEU A 85 -3.99 7.74 -1.47
C LEU A 85 -4.58 6.34 -1.18
N VAL A 86 -5.87 6.23 -1.45
CA VAL A 86 -6.62 4.97 -1.47
C VAL A 86 -6.75 4.51 -2.93
N LEU A 87 -6.19 3.36 -3.25
CA LEU A 87 -6.13 2.85 -4.61
C LEU A 87 -7.31 1.92 -4.89
N ALA A 88 -8.31 2.42 -5.61
CA ALA A 88 -9.57 1.71 -5.86
C ALA A 88 -9.41 0.37 -6.61
N ASP A 89 -8.32 0.24 -7.39
CA ASP A 89 -8.02 -0.92 -8.22
C ASP A 89 -7.12 -1.96 -7.55
N TYR A 90 -6.77 -1.75 -6.27
CA TYR A 90 -5.83 -2.57 -5.51
C TYR A 90 -6.55 -3.22 -4.33
N GLU A 91 -6.30 -4.49 -4.12
CA GLU A 91 -6.84 -5.25 -2.98
C GLU A 91 -5.73 -6.11 -2.39
N ILE A 92 -5.49 -5.97 -1.09
CA ILE A 92 -4.63 -6.92 -0.38
C ILE A 92 -5.41 -8.23 -0.27
N VAL A 93 -4.83 -9.31 -0.79
CA VAL A 93 -5.40 -10.66 -0.78
C VAL A 93 -4.61 -11.63 0.09
N GLN A 94 -3.41 -11.25 0.52
CA GLN A 94 -2.62 -11.93 1.54
C GLN A 94 -1.69 -10.92 2.20
N GLY A 95 -1.66 -10.87 3.52
CA GLY A 95 -0.69 -10.10 4.30
C GLY A 95 0.28 -11.00 5.07
N LEU A 96 1.31 -10.41 5.67
CA LEU A 96 2.30 -11.13 6.49
C LEU A 96 1.77 -11.57 7.86
N GLU A 97 0.86 -10.80 8.44
CA GLU A 97 0.34 -11.04 9.79
C GLU A 97 -0.86 -12.00 9.75
N ALA A 98 -0.99 -12.88 10.75
CA ALA A 98 -2.08 -13.86 10.77
C ALA A 98 -3.49 -13.24 10.74
N ASN A 99 -3.66 -12.05 11.30
CA ASN A 99 -4.92 -11.32 11.39
C ASN A 99 -5.02 -10.15 10.41
N TRP A 100 -4.20 -10.10 9.35
CA TRP A 100 -4.13 -8.95 8.44
C TRP A 100 -5.48 -8.53 7.85
N HIS A 101 -6.43 -9.47 7.69
CA HIS A 101 -7.76 -9.21 7.16
C HIS A 101 -8.59 -8.31 8.07
N ASP A 102 -8.56 -8.56 9.38
CA ASP A 102 -9.49 -7.99 10.36
C ASP A 102 -8.81 -7.04 11.35
N GLY A 103 -7.52 -7.25 11.61
CA GLY A 103 -6.75 -6.50 12.60
C GLY A 103 -6.10 -5.22 12.07
N ARG A 104 -5.96 -5.07 10.74
CA ARG A 104 -5.28 -3.91 10.16
C ARG A 104 -6.20 -2.69 10.14
N PRO A 105 -5.84 -1.56 10.81
CA PRO A 105 -6.65 -0.36 10.83
C PRO A 105 -6.92 0.21 9.43
N ARG A 106 -8.10 0.81 9.26
CA ARG A 106 -8.48 1.48 8.02
C ARG A 106 -8.14 2.96 8.09
N VAL A 107 -7.71 3.55 6.97
CA VAL A 107 -7.34 4.96 6.89
C VAL A 107 -8.47 5.91 7.31
N SER A 108 -9.73 5.55 7.12
CA SER A 108 -10.87 6.33 7.59
C SER A 108 -10.88 6.47 9.12
N ALA A 109 -10.69 5.36 9.83
CA ALA A 109 -10.60 5.34 11.29
C ALA A 109 -9.36 6.09 11.79
N LEU A 110 -8.22 5.92 11.12
CA LEU A 110 -6.99 6.63 11.45
C LEU A 110 -7.13 8.15 11.29
N ARG A 111 -7.75 8.61 10.19
CA ARG A 111 -8.01 10.03 9.94
C ARG A 111 -8.95 10.64 10.99
N GLN A 112 -10.01 9.93 11.36
CA GLN A 112 -10.92 10.38 12.40
C GLN A 112 -10.20 10.55 13.75
N HIS A 113 -9.42 9.56 14.18
CA HIS A 113 -8.65 9.62 15.43
C HIS A 113 -7.66 10.80 15.47
N LEU A 114 -7.03 11.12 14.33
CA LEU A 114 -6.13 12.27 14.23
C LEU A 114 -6.88 13.61 14.31
N MET A 115 -8.08 13.70 13.74
CA MET A 115 -8.94 14.90 13.87
C MET A 115 -9.34 15.12 15.33
N GLU A 116 -9.85 14.08 16.00
CA GLU A 116 -10.28 14.14 17.40
C GLU A 116 -9.13 14.55 18.35
N LYS A 117 -7.91 14.06 18.11
CA LYS A 117 -6.73 14.47 18.90
C LYS A 117 -6.34 15.93 18.73
N ASN A 118 -6.49 16.48 17.52
CA ASN A 118 -6.15 17.87 17.25
C ASN A 118 -7.17 18.83 17.88
N ASP A 119 -8.45 18.44 17.92
CA ASP A 119 -9.52 19.24 18.54
C ASP A 119 -9.43 19.30 20.07
N VAL A 120 -8.82 18.30 20.72
CA VAL A 120 -8.62 18.26 22.19
C VAL A 120 -7.40 19.09 22.65
N GLN A 121 -6.53 19.48 21.72
CA GLN A 121 -5.31 20.25 22.02
C GLN A 121 -5.42 21.75 21.71
N GLY A 122 -6.56 22.19 21.16
CA GLY A 122 -6.88 23.61 20.91
C GLY A 122 -7.78 24.20 21.99
#